data_AF-A0A534SGK5-F1
#
_entry.id   AF-A0A534SGK5-F1
#
_cell.length_a   1.000
_cell.length_b   1.000
_cell.length_c   1.000
_cell.angle_alpha   90.00
_cell.angle_beta   90.00
_cell.angle_gamma   90.00
#
_symmetry.space_group_name_H-M   'P 1'
#
loop_
_entity.id
_entity.type
_entity.pdbx_description
1 polymer ?
#
loop_
_entity_poly.entity_id
_entity_poly.type
_entity_poly.pdbx_seq_one_letter_code
_entity_poly.pdbx_strand_id
1 'polypeptide(L)'
;MTETCTGTSALCPANTFKAHSTVCRPAVGACDAAETCTGTSALCPDNGLKAAGTRCRAAAGTCEVAASCTGTSAYCPANGLKAAGTVCRPAAGTCDVAETCTGTSALCPANDLKAAGAVCRPAAGVCDVTETCTGTSALCPANTFKAHSTVCRPAVGACDVAETCTGTSALCPANGLKAAGTVCRPAVGVCDVTERCTGTSAYCPTNGFQPDGTTCNDGNPATCNDQCTTGSCAGTAC
;
A
#
# COMPACT_ATOMS: atom_id res chain seq x y z
N MET A 1 9.03 20.72 72.56
CA MET A 1 8.54 21.92 73.29
C MET A 1 8.59 21.54 74.75
N THR A 2 9.16 22.36 75.62
CA THR A 2 9.26 22.07 77.06
C THR A 2 7.93 22.39 77.72
N GLU A 3 7.41 21.46 78.51
CA GLU A 3 6.18 21.66 79.27
C GLU A 3 6.48 22.38 80.58
N THR A 4 5.70 23.40 80.91
CA THR A 4 5.83 24.18 82.15
C THR A 4 4.61 23.91 83.03
N CYS A 5 4.82 23.44 84.26
CA CYS A 5 3.73 23.18 85.21
C CYS A 5 3.03 24.49 85.61
N THR A 6 1.70 24.50 85.53
CA THR A 6 0.86 25.67 85.89
C THR A 6 0.56 25.78 87.38
N GLY A 7 0.92 24.76 88.18
CA GLY A 7 0.71 24.74 89.64
C GLY A 7 -0.75 24.54 90.10
N THR A 8 -1.68 24.26 89.19
CA THR A 8 -3.12 24.15 89.47
C THR A 8 -3.67 22.72 89.44
N SER A 9 -2.82 21.72 89.16
CA SER A 9 -3.14 20.30 89.07
C SER A 9 -1.91 19.46 89.46
N ALA A 10 -2.13 18.28 90.07
CA ALA A 10 -1.08 17.31 90.38
C ALA A 10 -0.58 16.51 89.15
N LEU A 11 -1.27 16.64 88.01
CA LEU A 11 -0.88 16.06 86.73
C LEU A 11 -0.24 17.13 85.85
N CYS A 12 0.84 16.77 85.16
CA CYS A 12 1.46 17.61 84.14
C CYS A 12 0.45 17.95 83.03
N PRO A 13 0.59 19.10 82.34
CA PRO A 13 -0.19 19.39 81.14
C PRO A 13 -0.12 18.25 80.11
N ALA A 14 -1.11 18.18 79.24
CA ALA A 14 -1.07 17.23 78.14
C ALA A 14 -0.07 17.69 77.09
N ASN A 15 0.80 16.78 76.63
CA ASN A 15 1.76 17.02 75.55
C ASN A 15 1.09 17.71 74.36
N THR A 16 1.62 18.88 73.98
CA THR A 16 1.19 19.57 72.76
C THR A 16 2.01 19.09 71.56
N PHE A 17 1.36 18.39 70.62
CA PHE A 17 2.00 17.87 69.40
C PHE A 17 1.81 18.81 68.20
N LYS A 18 2.71 18.71 67.21
CA LYS A 18 2.55 19.40 65.93
C LYS A 18 1.28 18.91 65.22
N ALA A 19 0.62 19.80 64.48
CA ALA A 19 -0.64 19.51 63.80
C ALA A 19 -0.52 18.30 62.85
N HIS A 20 -1.59 17.49 62.79
CA HIS A 20 -1.75 16.48 61.75
C HIS A 20 -1.66 17.18 60.38
N SER A 21 -0.88 16.65 59.43
CA SER A 21 -0.41 17.30 58.17
C SER A 21 0.94 18.03 58.22
N THR A 22 1.53 18.27 59.39
CA THR A 22 2.90 18.82 59.45
C THR A 22 3.89 17.77 58.94
N VAL A 23 4.60 18.02 57.84
CA VAL A 23 5.64 17.11 57.34
C VAL A 23 6.75 16.99 58.38
N CYS A 24 6.93 15.80 58.95
CA CYS A 24 7.97 15.48 59.92
C CYS A 24 9.15 14.75 59.29
N ARG A 25 8.94 14.07 58.15
CA ARG A 25 9.99 13.53 57.30
C ARG A 25 9.63 13.80 55.82
N PRO A 26 10.45 14.55 55.07
CA PRO A 26 10.22 14.77 53.66
C PRO A 26 10.59 13.51 52.86
N ALA A 27 9.95 13.34 51.69
CA ALA A 27 10.27 12.26 50.76
C ALA A 27 11.71 12.40 50.23
N VAL A 28 12.48 11.31 50.23
CA VAL A 28 13.88 11.29 49.76
C VAL A 28 14.04 10.87 48.29
N GLY A 29 12.95 10.42 47.65
CA GLY A 29 12.95 10.01 46.25
C GLY A 29 11.55 9.90 45.66
N ALA A 30 11.47 9.68 44.35
CA ALA A 30 10.18 9.64 43.64
C ALA A 30 9.26 8.49 44.09
N CYS A 31 9.80 7.47 44.77
CA CYS A 31 9.07 6.33 45.32
C CYS A 31 8.90 6.38 46.84
N ASP A 32 9.27 7.48 47.47
CA ASP A 32 9.10 7.71 48.91
C ASP A 32 7.86 8.59 49.14
N ALA A 33 7.11 8.31 50.21
CA ALA A 33 6.04 9.17 50.67
C ALA A 33 6.58 10.10 51.76
N ALA A 34 6.19 11.37 51.74
CA ALA A 34 6.50 12.25 52.88
C ALA A 34 5.58 11.92 54.04
N GLU A 35 6.12 11.81 55.25
CA GLU A 35 5.36 11.52 56.45
C GLU A 35 4.99 12.78 57.19
N THR A 36 3.72 12.79 57.61
CA THR A 36 3.15 13.88 58.37
C THR A 36 2.89 13.44 59.80
N CYS A 37 3.05 14.38 60.74
CA CYS A 37 2.70 14.15 62.13
C CYS A 37 1.26 13.63 62.24
N THR A 38 0.98 12.80 63.23
CA THR A 38 -0.38 12.33 63.52
C THR A 38 -1.18 13.32 64.36
N GLY A 39 -0.52 14.32 64.95
CA GLY A 39 -1.11 15.20 65.96
C GLY A 39 -1.22 14.58 67.36
N THR A 40 -0.78 13.33 67.54
CA THR A 40 -0.96 12.55 68.77
C THR A 40 0.32 11.88 69.28
N SER A 41 1.43 11.98 68.53
CA SER A 41 2.71 11.34 68.85
C SER A 41 3.87 12.34 68.74
N ALA A 42 4.88 12.17 69.59
CA ALA A 42 6.15 12.89 69.50
C ALA A 42 7.05 12.36 68.37
N LEU A 43 6.79 11.16 67.86
CA LEU A 43 7.56 10.51 66.81
C LEU A 43 6.85 10.65 65.46
N CYS A 44 7.64 10.82 64.40
CA CYS A 44 7.13 10.72 63.03
C CYS A 44 6.75 9.26 62.72
N PRO A 45 5.72 8.99 61.90
CA PRO A 45 5.43 7.64 61.44
C PRO A 45 6.62 6.94 60.75
N ASP A 46 6.57 5.61 60.69
CA ASP A 46 7.56 4.78 60.01
C ASP A 46 7.67 5.11 58.51
N ASN A 47 8.80 4.75 57.88
CA ASN A 47 9.06 5.08 56.47
C ASN A 47 8.07 4.42 55.52
N GLY A 48 7.29 5.24 54.84
CA GLY A 48 6.28 4.84 53.87
C GLY A 48 6.84 4.89 52.46
N LEU A 49 7.01 3.71 51.85
CA LEU A 49 7.29 3.64 50.42
C LEU A 49 5.97 3.66 49.63
N LYS A 50 5.99 4.28 48.45
CA LYS A 50 4.88 4.16 47.50
C LYS A 50 4.69 2.70 47.10
N ALA A 51 3.43 2.33 46.87
CA ALA A 51 3.07 0.96 46.49
C ALA A 51 3.80 0.50 45.22
N ALA A 52 4.10 -0.80 45.16
CA ALA A 52 4.69 -1.41 43.97
C ALA A 52 3.81 -1.15 42.74
N GLY A 53 4.42 -0.84 41.61
CA GLY A 53 3.71 -0.51 40.37
C GLY A 53 3.39 0.98 40.19
N THR A 54 3.54 1.81 41.23
CA THR A 54 3.36 3.27 41.11
C THR A 54 4.37 3.83 40.12
N ARG A 55 3.91 4.38 38.97
CA ARG A 55 4.81 4.96 37.95
C ARG A 55 5.59 6.12 38.57
N CYS A 56 6.91 6.04 38.49
CA CYS A 56 7.81 7.03 39.10
C CYS A 56 8.70 7.75 38.09
N ARG A 57 8.82 7.22 36.86
CA ARG A 57 9.51 7.87 35.74
C ARG A 57 8.80 7.51 34.44
N ALA A 58 8.54 8.51 33.60
CA ALA A 58 7.98 8.27 32.27
C ALA A 58 9.03 7.66 31.34
N ALA A 59 8.58 6.97 30.29
CA ALA A 59 9.43 6.58 29.18
C ALA A 59 9.86 7.83 28.38
N ALA A 60 11.12 7.88 27.95
CA ALA A 60 11.69 8.93 27.13
C ALA A 60 11.36 8.75 25.63
N GLY A 61 10.96 7.55 25.21
CA GLY A 61 10.55 7.26 23.83
C GLY A 61 9.68 6.00 23.71
N THR A 62 9.22 5.74 22.49
CA THR A 62 8.29 4.62 22.21
C THR A 62 8.93 3.24 22.37
N CYS A 63 10.25 3.16 22.42
CA CYS A 63 11.02 1.93 22.63
C CYS A 63 11.42 1.67 24.09
N GLU A 64 10.87 2.44 25.02
CA GLU A 64 11.16 2.31 26.43
C GLU A 64 9.90 2.03 27.25
N VAL A 65 10.06 1.33 28.36
CA VAL A 65 9.04 1.06 29.36
C VAL A 65 9.29 1.98 30.55
N ALA A 66 8.26 2.75 30.93
CA ALA A 66 8.29 3.61 32.09
C ALA A 66 8.59 2.82 33.37
N ALA A 67 9.48 3.33 34.22
CA ALA A 67 9.79 2.72 35.50
C ALA A 67 8.68 2.96 36.53
N SER A 68 8.45 1.93 37.34
CA SER A 68 7.55 1.94 38.48
C SER A 68 8.29 1.60 39.76
N CYS A 69 7.79 2.12 40.88
CA CYS A 69 8.30 1.81 42.20
C CYS A 69 8.20 0.32 42.47
N THR A 70 9.22 -0.22 43.15
CA THR A 70 9.27 -1.64 43.52
C THR A 70 8.46 -1.93 44.79
N GLY A 71 8.05 -0.90 45.53
CA GLY A 71 7.52 -1.03 46.89
C GLY A 71 8.57 -1.35 47.96
N THR A 72 9.85 -1.45 47.56
CA THR A 72 10.97 -1.81 48.44
C THR A 72 12.11 -0.79 48.42
N SER A 73 12.06 0.21 47.54
CA SER A 73 13.05 1.31 47.47
C SER A 73 12.36 2.67 47.35
N ALA A 74 12.95 3.68 48.00
CA ALA A 74 12.56 5.09 47.90
C ALA A 74 12.93 5.71 46.54
N TYR A 75 13.88 5.10 45.82
CA TYR A 75 14.37 5.59 44.53
C TYR A 75 13.69 4.87 43.37
N CYS A 76 13.36 5.63 42.33
CA CYS A 76 12.80 5.07 41.12
C CYS A 76 13.88 4.29 40.34
N PRO A 77 13.64 3.03 39.94
CA PRO A 77 14.60 2.28 39.16
C PRO A 77 14.83 2.93 37.78
N ALA A 78 15.88 2.47 37.08
CA ALA A 78 16.06 2.83 35.68
C ALA A 78 14.90 2.28 34.84
N ASN A 79 14.56 3.00 33.76
CA ASN A 79 13.60 2.51 32.79
C ASN A 79 14.18 1.28 32.07
N GLY A 80 13.29 0.37 31.65
CA GLY A 80 13.65 -0.79 30.84
C GLY A 80 13.45 -0.50 29.36
N LEU A 81 14.30 -1.06 28.50
CA LEU A 81 14.11 -0.99 27.04
C LEU A 81 13.18 -2.11 26.56
N LYS A 82 12.38 -1.82 25.54
CA LYS A 82 11.60 -2.86 24.83
C LYS A 82 12.57 -3.77 24.07
N ALA A 83 12.15 -5.02 23.86
CA ALA A 83 12.95 -6.01 23.14
C ALA A 83 13.25 -5.57 21.69
N ALA A 84 14.41 -5.97 21.19
CA ALA A 84 14.78 -5.77 19.79
C ALA A 84 13.72 -6.40 18.87
N GLY A 85 13.35 -5.71 17.78
CA GLY A 85 12.30 -6.15 16.86
C GLY A 85 10.87 -5.73 17.25
N THR A 86 10.66 -5.12 18.42
CA THR A 86 9.34 -4.56 18.77
C THR A 86 9.01 -3.40 17.84
N VAL A 87 7.94 -3.50 17.05
CA VAL A 87 7.51 -2.41 16.15
C VAL A 87 7.17 -1.17 16.97
N CYS A 88 7.90 -0.08 16.71
CA CYS A 88 7.71 1.21 17.39
C CYS A 88 7.06 2.26 16.48
N ARG A 89 7.15 2.08 15.17
CA ARG A 89 6.34 2.78 14.18
C ARG A 89 5.91 1.79 13.09
N PRO A 90 4.59 1.60 12.88
CA PRO A 90 4.13 0.78 11.76
C PRO A 90 4.35 1.50 10.43
N ALA A 91 4.51 0.74 9.36
CA ALA A 91 4.55 1.28 8.01
C ALA A 91 3.21 1.98 7.68
N ALA A 92 3.28 3.21 7.17
CA ALA A 92 2.13 4.01 6.78
C ALA A 92 1.61 3.68 5.36
N GLY A 93 2.34 2.89 4.58
CA GLY A 93 1.93 2.44 3.25
C GLY A 93 2.87 1.39 2.67
N THR A 94 2.58 0.94 1.44
CA THR A 94 3.35 -0.14 0.78
C THR A 94 4.77 0.27 0.41
N CYS A 95 5.09 1.57 0.39
CA CYS A 95 6.42 2.11 0.15
C CYS A 95 7.15 2.53 1.43
N ASP A 96 6.61 2.19 2.59
CA ASP A 96 7.19 2.51 3.89
C ASP A 96 7.74 1.24 4.55
N VAL A 97 8.76 1.42 5.39
CA VAL A 97 9.33 0.35 6.22
C VAL A 97 8.83 0.56 7.65
N ALA A 98 8.45 -0.51 8.34
CA ALA A 98 8.13 -0.38 9.77
C ALA A 98 9.43 -0.36 10.57
N GLU A 99 9.62 0.63 11.44
CA GLU A 99 10.77 0.62 12.35
C GLU A 99 10.48 -0.20 13.60
N THR A 100 11.53 -0.87 14.03
CA THR A 100 11.54 -1.70 15.21
C THR A 100 12.57 -1.19 16.19
N CYS A 101 12.27 -1.33 17.48
CA CYS A 101 13.21 -1.02 18.53
C CYS A 101 14.48 -1.85 18.37
N THR A 102 15.62 -1.25 18.63
CA THR A 102 16.92 -1.93 18.57
C THR A 102 17.20 -2.78 19.79
N GLY A 103 16.43 -2.59 20.88
CA GLY A 103 16.73 -3.15 22.20
C GLY A 103 17.84 -2.40 22.96
N THR A 104 18.41 -1.36 22.37
CA THR A 104 19.53 -0.58 22.93
C THR A 104 19.25 0.92 23.03
N SER A 105 18.14 1.39 22.45
CA SER A 105 17.71 2.80 22.48
C SER A 105 16.26 2.92 22.98
N ALA A 106 15.99 3.97 23.73
CA ALA A 106 14.64 4.36 24.14
C ALA A 106 13.82 4.97 23.00
N LEU A 107 14.50 5.52 21.98
CA LEU A 107 13.89 6.12 20.80
C LEU A 107 13.71 5.05 19.71
N CYS A 108 12.60 5.16 18.97
CA CYS A 108 12.44 4.44 17.71
C CYS A 108 13.50 4.93 16.71
N PRO A 109 14.06 4.07 15.85
CA PRO A 109 14.90 4.49 14.75
C PRO A 109 14.23 5.57 13.87
N ALA A 110 15.05 6.27 13.09
CA ALA A 110 14.54 7.24 12.13
C ALA A 110 13.63 6.55 11.10
N ASN A 111 12.65 7.29 10.60
CA ASN A 111 11.69 6.81 9.60
C ASN A 111 12.40 6.51 8.28
N ASP A 112 12.31 5.27 7.81
CA ASP A 112 12.90 4.81 6.56
C ASP A 112 11.82 4.46 5.52
N LEU A 113 12.02 4.93 4.30
CA LEU A 113 11.18 4.58 3.15
C LEU A 113 11.87 3.50 2.31
N LYS A 114 11.07 2.72 1.58
CA LYS A 114 11.61 1.82 0.55
C LYS A 114 12.31 2.63 -0.52
N ALA A 115 13.41 2.09 -1.05
CA ALA A 115 14.20 2.73 -2.10
C ALA A 115 13.36 3.06 -3.34
N ALA A 116 13.77 4.12 -4.05
CA ALA A 116 13.19 4.47 -5.34
C ALA A 116 13.30 3.29 -6.32
N GLY A 117 12.21 2.98 -7.02
CA GLY A 117 12.15 1.86 -7.96
C GLY A 117 11.67 0.53 -7.34
N ALA A 118 11.53 0.43 -6.02
CA ALA A 118 10.91 -0.75 -5.40
C ALA A 118 9.46 -0.90 -5.88
N VAL A 119 9.09 -2.05 -6.46
CA VAL A 119 7.73 -2.30 -6.95
C VAL A 119 6.75 -2.30 -5.79
N CYS A 120 5.74 -1.44 -5.87
CA CYS A 120 4.69 -1.31 -4.85
C CYS A 120 3.31 -1.73 -5.34
N ARG A 121 3.10 -1.71 -6.67
CA ARG A 121 1.94 -2.31 -7.32
C ARG A 121 2.38 -2.91 -8.65
N PRO A 122 2.34 -4.25 -8.80
CA PRO A 122 2.64 -4.89 -10.08
C PRO A 122 1.54 -4.60 -11.09
N ALA A 123 1.90 -4.56 -12.38
CA ALA A 123 0.92 -4.43 -13.47
C ALA A 123 -0.09 -5.60 -13.45
N ALA A 124 -1.38 -5.27 -13.48
CA ALA A 124 -2.49 -6.23 -13.48
C ALA A 124 -2.88 -6.73 -14.89
N GLY A 125 -2.25 -6.21 -15.94
CA GLY A 125 -2.49 -6.65 -17.32
C GLY A 125 -1.59 -5.95 -18.34
N VAL A 126 -1.72 -6.32 -19.61
CA VAL A 126 -0.86 -5.83 -20.70
C VAL A 126 -0.97 -4.32 -20.94
N CYS A 127 -2.06 -3.69 -20.50
CA CYS A 127 -2.31 -2.25 -20.58
C CYS A 127 -2.02 -1.49 -19.30
N ASP A 128 -1.55 -2.17 -18.26
CA ASP A 128 -1.22 -1.57 -16.97
C ASP A 128 0.27 -1.22 -16.90
N VAL A 129 0.60 -0.19 -16.13
CA VAL A 129 1.99 0.16 -15.80
C VAL A 129 2.30 -0.38 -14.41
N THR A 130 3.54 -0.81 -14.19
CA THR A 130 3.98 -1.19 -12.83
C THR A 130 4.31 0.08 -12.06
N GLU A 131 3.66 0.31 -10.91
CA GLU A 131 4.04 1.41 -10.03
C GLU A 131 5.16 1.03 -9.09
N THR A 132 6.09 1.96 -8.94
CA THR A 132 7.25 1.84 -8.07
C THR A 132 7.28 2.97 -7.05
N CYS A 133 7.88 2.69 -5.89
CA CYS A 133 8.10 3.67 -4.86
C CYS A 133 9.00 4.79 -5.38
N THR A 134 8.72 6.02 -4.97
CA THR A 134 9.53 7.19 -5.34
C THR A 134 10.78 7.34 -4.48
N GLY A 135 10.89 6.60 -3.37
CA GLY A 135 11.91 6.80 -2.34
C GLY A 135 11.64 8.00 -1.41
N THR A 136 10.53 8.73 -1.63
CA THR A 136 10.19 9.96 -0.91
C THR A 136 8.77 9.96 -0.33
N SER A 137 7.96 8.96 -0.69
CA SER A 137 6.58 8.77 -0.21
C SER A 137 6.41 7.39 0.39
N ALA A 138 5.68 7.31 1.52
CA ALA A 138 5.22 6.07 2.13
C ALA A 138 4.14 5.35 1.30
N LEU A 139 3.42 6.10 0.46
CA LEU A 139 2.36 5.59 -0.39
C LEU A 139 2.90 5.26 -1.79
N CYS A 140 2.41 4.16 -2.36
CA CYS A 140 2.59 3.87 -3.78
C CYS A 140 1.91 4.94 -4.63
N PRO A 141 2.51 5.37 -5.76
CA PRO A 141 1.86 6.28 -6.69
C PRO A 141 0.47 5.82 -7.12
N ALA A 142 -0.32 6.79 -7.62
CA ALA A 142 -1.63 6.50 -8.22
C ALA A 142 -1.49 5.48 -9.37
N ASN A 143 -2.51 4.66 -9.57
CA ASN A 143 -2.51 3.67 -10.63
C ASN A 143 -2.42 4.35 -12.00
N THR A 144 -1.54 3.85 -12.86
CA THR A 144 -1.29 4.41 -14.19
C THR A 144 -1.46 3.35 -15.26
N PHE A 145 -2.19 3.71 -16.32
CA PHE A 145 -2.39 2.83 -17.46
C PHE A 145 -1.56 3.31 -18.65
N LYS A 146 -1.22 2.38 -19.55
CA LYS A 146 -0.60 2.72 -20.84
C LYS A 146 -1.54 3.61 -21.64
N ALA A 147 -0.96 4.52 -22.43
CA ALA A 147 -1.72 5.53 -23.16
C ALA A 147 -2.80 4.90 -24.07
N HIS A 148 -3.93 5.60 -24.21
CA HIS A 148 -4.89 5.31 -25.26
C HIS A 148 -4.15 5.30 -26.61
N SER A 149 -4.39 4.30 -27.46
CA SER A 149 -3.63 3.96 -28.69
C SER A 149 -2.43 3.01 -28.54
N THR A 150 -2.01 2.64 -27.33
CA THR A 150 -0.98 1.60 -27.19
C THR A 150 -1.54 0.26 -27.65
N VAL A 151 -1.04 -0.30 -28.76
CA VAL A 151 -1.50 -1.61 -29.26
C VAL A 151 -1.17 -2.68 -28.23
N CYS A 152 -2.21 -3.34 -27.72
CA CYS A 152 -2.09 -4.41 -26.73
C CYS A 152 -2.35 -5.79 -27.32
N ARG A 153 -3.04 -5.85 -28.47
CA ARG A 153 -3.09 -7.03 -29.31
C ARG A 153 -3.01 -6.61 -30.77
N PRO A 154 -1.97 -7.04 -31.52
CA PRO A 154 -1.89 -6.76 -32.94
C PRO A 154 -2.94 -7.56 -33.72
N ALA A 155 -3.36 -7.03 -34.87
CA ALA A 155 -4.23 -7.75 -35.80
C ALA A 155 -3.49 -8.95 -36.40
N VAL A 156 -4.15 -10.11 -36.48
CA VAL A 156 -3.58 -11.36 -37.03
C VAL A 156 -3.99 -11.64 -38.48
N GLY A 157 -4.90 -10.84 -39.06
CA GLY A 157 -5.33 -10.99 -40.45
C GLY A 157 -6.08 -9.77 -40.98
N ALA A 158 -6.38 -9.78 -42.28
CA ALA A 158 -7.03 -8.65 -42.97
C ALA A 158 -8.44 -8.33 -42.45
N CYS A 159 -9.10 -9.28 -41.76
CA CYS A 159 -10.41 -9.14 -41.16
C CYS A 159 -10.39 -8.94 -39.64
N ASP A 160 -9.20 -8.82 -39.06
CA ASP A 160 -9.00 -8.59 -37.64
C ASP A 160 -8.76 -7.10 -37.35
N VAL A 161 -9.16 -6.64 -36.16
CA VAL A 161 -8.91 -5.29 -35.68
C VAL A 161 -7.82 -5.38 -34.61
N ALA A 162 -6.78 -4.55 -34.69
CA ALA A 162 -5.83 -4.47 -33.58
C ALA A 162 -6.49 -3.74 -32.40
N GLU A 163 -6.45 -4.30 -31.19
CA GLU A 163 -6.93 -3.57 -30.01
C GLU A 163 -5.81 -2.75 -29.39
N THR A 164 -6.23 -1.58 -28.93
CA THR A 164 -5.40 -0.64 -28.19
C THR A 164 -5.91 -0.50 -26.77
N CYS A 165 -4.99 -0.28 -25.84
CA CYS A 165 -5.32 0.11 -24.49
C CYS A 165 -6.26 1.32 -24.49
N THR A 166 -7.16 1.37 -23.51
CA THR A 166 -8.13 2.47 -23.38
C THR A 166 -7.55 3.70 -22.68
N GLY A 167 -6.38 3.57 -22.04
CA GLY A 167 -5.85 4.59 -21.11
C GLY A 167 -6.49 4.55 -19.72
N THR A 168 -7.43 3.64 -19.48
CA THR A 168 -8.23 3.59 -18.24
C THR A 168 -8.42 2.17 -17.67
N SER A 169 -7.91 1.15 -18.37
CA SER A 169 -8.06 -0.26 -18.03
C SER A 169 -6.70 -0.97 -18.10
N ALA A 170 -6.46 -1.87 -17.14
CA ALA A 170 -5.30 -2.76 -17.13
C ALA A 170 -5.36 -3.82 -18.24
N LEU A 171 -6.58 -4.16 -18.69
CA LEU A 171 -6.84 -5.20 -19.68
C LEU A 171 -6.93 -4.59 -21.08
N CYS A 172 -6.45 -5.35 -22.06
CA CYS A 172 -6.73 -5.09 -23.47
C CYS A 172 -8.23 -5.30 -23.74
N PRO A 173 -8.88 -4.48 -24.58
CA PRO A 173 -10.25 -4.73 -25.01
C PRO A 173 -10.45 -6.14 -25.60
N ALA A 174 -11.70 -6.61 -25.62
CA ALA A 174 -12.04 -7.89 -26.23
C ALA A 174 -11.71 -7.89 -27.73
N ASN A 175 -11.35 -9.07 -28.25
CA ASN A 175 -11.03 -9.29 -29.65
C ASN A 175 -12.16 -8.80 -30.57
N GLY A 176 -11.84 -7.85 -31.46
CA GLY A 176 -12.74 -7.27 -32.43
C GLY A 176 -12.43 -7.74 -33.84
N LEU A 177 -13.45 -8.23 -34.54
CA LEU A 177 -13.37 -8.50 -35.97
C LEU A 177 -13.97 -7.35 -36.77
N LYS A 178 -13.46 -7.15 -38.00
CA LYS A 178 -14.09 -6.22 -38.94
C LYS A 178 -15.50 -6.70 -39.27
N ALA A 179 -16.41 -5.75 -39.49
CA ALA A 179 -17.81 -6.04 -39.77
C ALA A 179 -17.97 -6.96 -40.98
N ALA A 180 -19.00 -7.82 -40.94
CA ALA A 180 -19.36 -8.65 -42.08
C ALA A 180 -19.59 -7.77 -43.32
N GLY A 181 -19.04 -8.17 -44.46
CA GLY A 181 -19.10 -7.39 -45.69
C GLY A 181 -17.93 -6.43 -45.92
N THR A 182 -17.05 -6.22 -44.93
CA THR A 182 -15.83 -5.42 -45.12
C THR A 182 -14.94 -6.07 -46.17
N VAL A 183 -14.60 -5.36 -47.25
CA VAL A 183 -13.71 -5.88 -48.29
C VAL A 183 -12.33 -6.11 -47.69
N CYS A 184 -11.84 -7.35 -47.84
CA CYS A 184 -10.56 -7.76 -47.25
C CYS A 184 -9.58 -8.24 -48.32
N ARG A 185 -10.08 -8.66 -49.48
CA ARG A 185 -9.31 -8.79 -50.71
C ARG A 185 -10.16 -8.27 -51.88
N PRO A 186 -9.68 -7.26 -52.63
CA PRO A 186 -10.37 -6.79 -53.82
C PRO A 186 -10.24 -7.82 -54.95
N ALA A 187 -11.23 -7.86 -55.85
CA ALA A 187 -11.13 -8.66 -57.07
C ALA A 187 -9.98 -8.17 -57.98
N VAL A 188 -9.27 -9.12 -58.57
CA VAL A 188 -8.18 -8.94 -59.54
C VAL A 188 -8.67 -9.39 -60.91
N GLY A 189 -9.38 -8.49 -61.60
CA GLY A 189 -9.94 -8.74 -62.93
C GLY A 189 -11.41 -9.14 -62.94
N VAL A 190 -11.97 -9.28 -64.14
CA VAL A 190 -13.41 -9.51 -64.36
C VAL A 190 -13.90 -10.90 -63.96
N CYS A 191 -12.98 -11.88 -63.88
CA CYS A 191 -13.28 -13.26 -63.51
C CYS A 191 -12.98 -13.59 -62.04
N ASP A 192 -12.63 -12.56 -61.24
CA ASP A 192 -12.32 -12.70 -59.83
C ASP A 192 -13.45 -12.10 -58.97
N VAL A 193 -13.72 -12.70 -57.80
CA VAL A 193 -14.73 -12.23 -56.86
C VAL A 193 -14.05 -11.43 -55.75
N THR A 194 -14.71 -10.38 -55.27
CA THR A 194 -14.22 -9.63 -54.09
C THR A 194 -14.58 -10.38 -52.82
N GLU A 195 -13.59 -10.78 -52.01
CA GLU A 195 -13.83 -11.36 -50.70
C GLU A 195 -14.05 -10.29 -49.65
N ARG A 196 -14.99 -10.64 -48.77
CA ARG A 196 -15.42 -9.82 -47.66
C ARG A 196 -15.29 -10.61 -46.39
N CYS A 197 -14.94 -9.91 -45.32
CA CYS A 197 -14.94 -10.47 -43.98
C CYS A 197 -16.31 -11.04 -43.65
N THR A 198 -16.32 -12.20 -42.99
CA THR A 198 -17.55 -12.85 -42.54
C THR A 198 -18.11 -12.23 -41.25
N GLY A 199 -17.30 -11.41 -40.56
CA GLY A 199 -17.59 -10.95 -39.19
C GLY A 199 -17.31 -12.01 -38.11
N THR A 200 -16.87 -13.21 -38.50
CA THR A 200 -16.61 -14.34 -37.60
C THR A 200 -15.19 -14.91 -37.72
N SER A 201 -14.41 -14.47 -38.71
CA SER A 201 -13.03 -14.87 -38.95
C SER A 201 -12.10 -13.65 -39.00
N ALA A 202 -10.89 -13.81 -38.46
CA ALA A 202 -9.79 -12.84 -38.57
C ALA A 202 -9.17 -12.79 -39.99
N TYR A 203 -9.42 -13.81 -40.80
CA TYR A 203 -8.88 -13.96 -42.15
C TYR A 203 -9.97 -13.80 -43.21
N CYS A 204 -9.57 -13.38 -44.41
CA CYS A 204 -10.45 -13.44 -45.57
C CYS A 204 -10.91 -14.88 -45.84
N PRO A 205 -12.12 -15.06 -46.40
CA PRO A 205 -12.47 -16.27 -47.13
C PRO A 205 -11.40 -16.65 -48.17
N THR A 206 -11.39 -17.91 -48.56
CA THR A 206 -10.56 -18.39 -49.68
C THR A 206 -10.90 -17.63 -50.95
N ASN A 207 -9.88 -17.45 -51.82
CA ASN A 207 -10.03 -16.80 -53.12
C ASN A 207 -11.15 -17.46 -53.94
N GLY A 208 -12.17 -16.67 -54.31
CA GLY A 208 -13.31 -17.08 -55.10
C GLY A 208 -13.26 -16.49 -56.51
N PHE A 209 -13.65 -17.29 -57.49
CA PHE A 209 -13.70 -16.88 -58.89
C PHE A 209 -15.14 -16.86 -59.40
N GLN A 210 -15.40 -16.09 -60.46
CA GLN A 210 -16.66 -16.19 -61.20
C GLN A 210 -16.84 -17.63 -61.71
N PRO A 211 -18.08 -18.15 -61.79
CA PRO A 211 -18.32 -19.49 -62.33
C PRO A 211 -17.70 -19.65 -63.72
N ASP A 212 -17.14 -20.83 -63.99
CA ASP A 212 -16.62 -21.14 -65.32
C ASP A 212 -17.73 -20.98 -66.38
N GLY A 213 -17.40 -20.33 -67.49
CA GLY A 213 -18.36 -19.97 -68.55
C GLY A 213 -19.04 -18.61 -68.36
N THR A 214 -18.78 -17.89 -67.26
CA THR A 214 -19.27 -16.51 -67.09
C THR A 214 -18.69 -15.63 -68.20
N THR A 215 -19.55 -14.93 -68.93
CA THR A 215 -19.12 -14.03 -70.02
C THR A 215 -18.22 -12.93 -69.48
N CYS A 216 -17.08 -12.72 -70.12
CA CYS A 216 -16.14 -11.68 -69.77
C CYS A 216 -15.61 -11.01 -71.04
N ASN A 217 -14.63 -10.12 -70.91
CA ASN A 217 -13.89 -9.55 -72.03
C ASN A 217 -12.43 -9.42 -71.60
N ASP A 218 -11.52 -10.07 -72.32
CA ASP A 218 -10.09 -10.08 -71.98
C ASP A 218 -9.32 -8.89 -72.58
N GLY A 219 -10.02 -8.03 -73.33
CA GLY A 219 -9.47 -6.85 -74.00
C GLY A 219 -8.67 -7.19 -75.26
N ASN A 220 -8.59 -8.46 -75.66
CA ASN A 220 -7.87 -8.89 -76.85
C ASN A 220 -8.82 -8.90 -78.06
N PRO A 221 -8.57 -8.08 -79.10
CA PRO A 221 -9.44 -8.03 -80.27
C PRO A 221 -9.33 -9.27 -81.17
N ALA A 222 -8.37 -10.17 -80.93
CA ALA A 222 -8.21 -11.41 -81.69
C ALA A 222 -9.06 -12.58 -81.16
N THR A 223 -9.76 -12.40 -80.04
CA THR A 223 -10.57 -13.42 -79.39
C THR A 223 -12.06 -13.05 -79.41
N CYS A 224 -12.92 -14.07 -79.47
CA CYS A 224 -14.37 -13.98 -79.39
C CYS A 224 -14.91 -15.00 -78.40
N ASN A 225 -16.11 -14.70 -77.88
CA ASN A 225 -16.80 -15.49 -76.87
C ASN A 225 -15.99 -15.66 -75.58
N ASP A 226 -15.37 -14.58 -75.09
CA ASP A 226 -14.53 -14.64 -73.90
C ASP A 226 -15.32 -15.09 -72.66
N GLN A 227 -14.77 -16.07 -71.95
CA GLN A 227 -15.37 -16.66 -70.76
C GLN A 227 -14.35 -16.82 -69.65
N CYS A 228 -14.86 -16.75 -68.42
CA CYS A 228 -14.07 -17.08 -67.25
C CYS A 228 -13.75 -18.57 -67.22
N THR A 229 -12.48 -18.91 -67.04
CA THR A 229 -12.00 -20.27 -66.75
C THR A 229 -10.97 -20.19 -65.64
N THR A 230 -11.25 -20.81 -64.49
CA THR A 230 -10.34 -20.81 -63.32
C THR A 230 -9.87 -19.41 -62.89
N GLY A 231 -10.76 -18.42 -62.96
CA GLY A 231 -10.46 -17.04 -62.55
C GLY A 231 -9.78 -16.16 -63.60
N SER A 232 -9.51 -16.68 -64.80
CA SER A 232 -8.95 -15.90 -65.92
C SER A 232 -9.98 -15.74 -67.04
N CYS A 233 -10.01 -14.57 -67.67
CA CYS A 233 -10.83 -14.33 -68.85
C CYS A 233 -10.06 -14.72 -70.11
N ALA A 234 -10.63 -15.57 -70.96
CA ALA A 234 -10.04 -15.92 -72.25
C ALA A 234 -11.14 -16.33 -73.25
N GLY A 235 -10.93 -16.03 -74.53
CA GLY A 235 -11.79 -16.48 -75.63
C GLY A 235 -11.09 -17.39 -76.63
N THR A 236 -11.83 -17.81 -77.64
CA THR A 236 -11.30 -18.54 -78.81
C THR A 236 -10.94 -17.59 -79.93
N ALA A 237 -9.97 -17.96 -80.78
CA ALA A 237 -9.61 -17.16 -81.94
C ALA A 237 -10.81 -16.91 -82.86
N CYS A 238 -10.96 -15.65 -83.26
CA CYS A 238 -11.71 -15.26 -84.44
C CYS A 238 -10.79 -15.35 -85.66
#